data_AF-A0A381U8U3-F1
#
_entry.id   AF-A0A381U8U3-F1
#
_cell.length_a   1.000
_cell.length_b   1.000
_cell.length_c   1.000
_cell.angle_alpha   90.00
_cell.angle_beta   90.00
_cell.angle_gamma   90.00
#
_symmetry.space_group_name_H-M   'P 1'
#
loop_
_entity.id
_entity.type
_entity.pdbx_description
1 polymer ?
#
loop_
_entity_poly.entity_id
_entity_poly.type
_entity_poly.pdbx_seq_one_letter_code
_entity_poly.pdbx_strand_id
1 'polypeptide(L)'
;RLSDAERRRRLGALKDRVSKARKVRTEDSTWRRFRQHWGESVFTEEGDSIRILDLRGLGGTAVEALMRWAVNDDGKRPLTVEIGADMPEDLISSIAAHSNLRLALLEGEAAAFTGFDRLDADPLRPLPWLRLTTRGGKVLPMRLVDPVQFSASSDLEETVGPEWEFLGIDIELVGEIDEGHLSVINSAVVQYPAGNEEWANQMEARYPIAAWIASPAGTRWPRWQRLRNRLSPEWLVLMDLDDLPLERLSEVADEAPDSVLVKFSRKITSRLRQDPDAALRTRPAADPKQATRGAAWVAAQLLSNAPWLPEHMHSDLLRWALEAWLSEPPSDSMPALQGVAWLYSPGRSDETNFRPILEGIRSKGRKSSSGHDLHTWASLADRMLDGSKPGLDELRGILDLPPGWWAPISAEILSGLMEDDDTTDWAIANAVPWCAAVLRPIGDLCEAPGLRSYEHPGCDSELHSRLSRRLRGKRERQGLPDSAEPLLDLLDALDAVNEGRPPAPGRTHPLSGWLAQPLEKWPEFSTAEVMDGDAHIAQRLLLRSSGYHPGIVPATSISG
;
A
#
# COMPACT_ATOMS: atom_id res chain seq x y z
N ARG A 1 69.92 1.53 37.54
CA ARG A 1 69.05 2.47 36.77
C ARG A 1 69.80 2.82 35.48
N LEU A 2 69.21 2.59 34.30
CA LEU A 2 69.84 2.92 33.01
C LEU A 2 69.99 4.44 32.86
N SER A 3 71.11 4.91 32.30
CA SER A 3 71.32 6.32 31.93
C SER A 3 70.39 6.73 30.78
N ASP A 4 70.09 8.02 30.65
CA ASP A 4 69.15 8.50 29.63
C ASP A 4 69.66 8.26 28.20
N ALA A 5 70.97 8.37 27.99
CA ALA A 5 71.59 8.04 26.71
C ALA A 5 71.37 6.56 26.33
N GLU A 6 71.50 5.65 27.31
CA GLU A 6 71.32 4.22 27.09
C GLU A 6 69.84 3.85 26.91
N ARG A 7 68.92 4.54 27.60
CA ARG A 7 67.47 4.37 27.37
C ARG A 7 67.05 4.76 25.96
N ARG A 8 67.52 5.92 25.47
CA ARG A 8 67.23 6.39 24.11
C ARG A 8 67.79 5.45 23.05
N ARG A 9 69.01 4.95 23.26
CA ARG A 9 69.64 3.96 22.37
C ARG A 9 68.84 2.66 22.28
N ARG A 10 68.41 2.11 23.42
CA ARG A 10 67.60 0.88 23.47
C ARG A 10 66.21 1.07 22.88
N LEU A 11 65.58 2.22 23.12
CA LEU A 11 64.28 2.57 22.53
C LEU A 11 64.37 2.67 21.00
N GLY A 12 65.43 3.29 20.47
CA GLY A 12 65.67 3.36 19.02
C GLY A 12 65.83 1.97 18.40
N ALA A 13 66.65 1.11 19.01
CA ALA A 13 66.84 -0.27 18.55
C ALA A 13 65.57 -1.15 18.67
N LEU A 14 64.68 -0.85 19.62
CA LEU A 14 63.39 -1.49 19.74
C LEU A 14 62.43 -1.03 18.64
N LYS A 15 62.35 0.29 18.40
CA LYS A 15 61.52 0.87 17.33
C LYS A 15 61.92 0.29 15.96
N ASP A 16 63.21 0.28 15.65
CA ASP A 16 63.71 -0.27 14.38
C ASP A 16 63.41 -1.77 14.22
N ARG A 17 63.43 -2.55 15.31
CA ARG A 17 63.08 -3.98 15.27
C ARG A 17 61.59 -4.24 15.07
N VAL A 18 60.75 -3.31 15.52
CA VAL A 18 59.29 -3.42 15.44
C VAL A 18 58.75 -2.89 14.11
N SER A 19 59.33 -1.82 13.55
CA SER A 19 58.84 -1.20 12.31
C SER A 19 59.51 -1.71 11.02
N LYS A 20 60.73 -2.26 11.08
CA LYS A 20 61.43 -2.77 9.89
C LYS A 20 61.45 -4.29 9.88
N ALA A 21 61.16 -4.91 8.73
CA ALA A 21 61.18 -6.36 8.52
C ALA A 21 62.57 -7.04 8.67
N ARG A 22 63.61 -6.30 9.07
CA ARG A 22 64.99 -6.80 9.18
C ARG A 22 65.34 -7.08 10.64
N LYS A 23 66.03 -8.20 10.92
CA LYS A 23 66.52 -8.56 12.26
C LYS A 23 67.51 -7.52 12.81
N VAL A 24 67.02 -6.51 13.53
CA VAL A 24 67.83 -5.57 14.30
C VAL A 24 68.16 -6.20 15.66
N ARG A 25 69.42 -6.10 16.08
CA ARG A 25 69.90 -6.66 17.35
C ARG A 25 69.48 -5.77 18.52
N THR A 26 68.32 -6.06 19.10
CA THR A 26 67.86 -5.46 20.38
C THR A 26 68.27 -6.37 21.54
N GLU A 27 68.66 -5.79 22.68
CA GLU A 27 68.99 -6.58 23.87
C GLU A 27 67.81 -7.45 24.34
N ASP A 28 68.09 -8.71 24.65
CA ASP A 28 67.08 -9.71 25.03
C ASP A 28 66.26 -9.30 26.26
N SER A 29 66.87 -8.64 27.24
CA SER A 29 66.17 -8.13 28.42
C SER A 29 65.14 -7.06 28.08
N THR A 30 65.46 -6.19 27.11
CA THR A 30 64.58 -5.12 26.64
C THR A 30 63.45 -5.69 25.77
N TRP A 31 63.77 -6.67 24.92
CA TRP A 31 62.79 -7.36 24.08
C TRP A 31 61.81 -8.19 24.90
N ARG A 32 62.27 -8.96 25.90
CA ARG A 32 61.41 -9.75 26.78
C ARG A 32 60.45 -8.87 27.58
N ARG A 33 60.95 -7.75 28.14
CA ARG A 33 60.11 -6.81 28.90
C ARG A 33 59.07 -6.11 28.01
N PHE A 34 59.42 -5.79 26.77
CA PHE A 34 58.47 -5.27 25.79
C PHE A 34 57.39 -6.32 25.47
N ARG A 35 57.78 -7.55 25.14
CA ARG A 35 56.86 -8.66 24.83
C ARG A 35 55.96 -9.08 25.99
N GLN A 36 56.39 -8.86 27.23
CA GLN A 36 55.56 -9.11 28.41
C GLN A 36 54.28 -8.27 28.42
N HIS A 37 54.31 -7.05 27.89
CA HIS A 37 53.14 -6.16 27.88
C HIS A 37 52.46 -6.07 26.51
N TRP A 38 53.21 -6.27 25.42
CA TRP A 38 52.69 -6.15 24.05
C TRP A 38 52.45 -7.49 23.35
N GLY A 39 52.74 -8.63 23.99
CA GLY A 39 52.47 -9.96 23.44
C GLY A 39 53.04 -10.18 22.03
N GLU A 40 52.24 -10.73 21.12
CA GLU A 40 52.56 -10.93 19.70
C GLU A 40 52.00 -9.83 18.78
N SER A 41 51.71 -8.64 19.32
CA SER A 41 51.13 -7.54 18.55
C SER A 41 52.00 -7.11 17.36
N VAL A 42 51.33 -6.80 16.25
CA VAL A 42 51.92 -6.26 15.02
C VAL A 42 51.70 -4.76 14.98
N PHE A 43 52.70 -4.01 14.55
CA PHE A 43 52.69 -2.55 14.55
C PHE A 43 52.68 -2.02 13.12
N THR A 44 51.93 -0.95 12.88
CA THR A 44 51.85 -0.25 11.59
C THR A 44 52.29 1.20 11.76
N GLU A 45 52.82 1.81 10.70
CA GLU A 45 53.13 3.24 10.65
C GLU A 45 51.95 4.06 10.08
N GLU A 46 50.88 3.41 9.61
CA GLU A 46 49.65 4.05 9.11
C GLU A 46 48.72 4.46 10.27
N GLY A 47 49.03 5.57 10.94
CA GLY A 47 48.26 6.06 12.09
C GLY A 47 46.89 6.67 11.73
N ASP A 48 46.76 7.27 10.54
CA ASP A 48 45.57 8.05 10.17
C ASP A 48 44.30 7.20 9.95
N SER A 49 44.44 5.90 9.70
CA SER A 49 43.31 4.99 9.43
C SER A 49 42.72 4.35 10.70
N ILE A 50 43.37 4.49 11.85
CA ILE A 50 42.97 3.81 13.09
C ILE A 50 41.77 4.52 13.72
N ARG A 51 40.64 3.80 13.81
CA ARG A 51 39.39 4.30 14.45
C ARG A 51 39.04 3.59 15.76
N ILE A 52 39.55 2.38 15.97
CA ILE A 52 39.26 1.55 17.14
C ILE A 52 40.58 0.92 17.60
N LEU A 53 40.87 1.04 18.90
CA LEU A 53 41.98 0.37 19.56
C LEU A 53 41.42 -0.73 20.47
N ASP A 54 41.71 -1.98 20.16
CA ASP A 54 41.37 -3.11 21.03
C ASP A 54 42.48 -3.29 22.08
N LEU A 55 42.12 -3.12 23.36
CA LEU A 55 43.05 -3.20 24.49
C LEU A 55 43.16 -4.62 25.07
N ARG A 56 42.34 -5.57 24.59
CA ARG A 56 42.29 -6.92 25.15
C ARG A 56 43.61 -7.66 24.92
N GLY A 57 44.11 -8.31 25.96
CA GLY A 57 45.36 -9.09 25.92
C GLY A 57 46.64 -8.27 26.01
N LEU A 58 46.55 -6.94 26.17
CA LEU A 58 47.70 -6.07 26.45
C LEU A 58 47.93 -5.94 27.96
N GLY A 59 49.19 -5.80 28.38
CA GLY A 59 49.55 -5.50 29.76
C GLY A 59 49.37 -4.02 30.10
N GLY A 60 49.22 -3.69 31.38
CA GLY A 60 48.88 -2.33 31.83
C GLY A 60 49.78 -1.20 31.28
N THR A 61 51.09 -1.42 31.20
CA THR A 61 52.02 -0.41 30.63
C THR A 61 51.81 -0.17 29.12
N ALA A 62 51.36 -1.19 28.37
CA ALA A 62 51.03 -1.04 26.95
C ALA A 62 49.71 -0.28 26.77
N VAL A 63 48.71 -0.61 27.60
CA VAL A 63 47.42 0.10 27.65
C VAL A 63 47.62 1.58 27.99
N GLU A 64 48.41 1.90 29.01
CA GLU A 64 48.74 3.27 29.39
C GLU A 64 49.41 4.03 28.24
N ALA A 65 50.37 3.41 27.56
CA ALA A 65 51.06 4.02 26.43
C ALA A 65 50.11 4.33 25.26
N LEU A 66 49.18 3.41 24.94
CA LEU A 66 48.17 3.62 23.90
C LEU A 66 47.18 4.72 24.25
N MET A 67 46.71 4.77 25.51
CA MET A 67 45.84 5.84 25.97
C MET A 67 46.53 7.20 25.95
N ARG A 68 47.78 7.30 26.41
CA ARG A 68 48.57 8.54 26.30
C ARG A 68 48.78 8.95 24.85
N TRP A 69 48.98 8.01 23.94
CA TRP A 69 49.07 8.31 22.51
C TRP A 69 47.75 8.86 21.97
N ALA A 70 46.62 8.20 22.26
CA ALA A 70 45.29 8.60 21.77
C ALA A 70 44.82 9.95 22.33
N VAL A 71 45.18 10.29 23.57
CA VAL A 71 44.83 11.58 24.20
C VAL A 71 45.71 12.72 23.70
N ASN A 72 46.94 12.44 23.27
CA ASN A 72 47.87 13.43 22.73
C ASN A 72 47.85 13.52 21.19
N ASP A 73 46.95 12.79 20.52
CA ASP A 73 46.78 12.90 19.08
C ASP A 73 46.01 14.19 18.74
N ASP A 74 46.69 15.14 18.09
CA ASP A 74 46.14 16.46 17.73
C ASP A 74 45.07 16.38 16.63
N GLY A 75 44.89 15.21 16.00
CA GLY A 75 43.77 14.94 15.12
C GLY A 75 42.48 15.00 15.93
N LYS A 76 41.67 16.06 15.76
CA LYS A 76 40.42 16.36 16.51
C LYS A 76 39.32 15.29 16.38
N ARG A 77 39.60 14.02 16.69
CA ARG A 77 38.69 12.89 16.58
C ARG A 77 37.88 12.77 17.87
N PRO A 78 36.59 12.41 17.78
CA PRO A 78 35.78 12.07 18.95
C PRO A 78 36.42 10.89 19.70
N LEU A 79 36.61 11.04 21.00
CA LEU A 79 37.29 10.07 21.84
C LEU A 79 36.27 9.33 22.72
N THR A 80 36.26 8.00 22.62
CA THR A 80 35.52 7.10 23.52
C THR A 80 36.52 6.17 24.19
N VAL A 81 36.55 6.14 25.52
CA VAL A 81 37.58 5.43 26.28
C VAL A 81 36.95 4.55 27.35
N GLU A 82 37.47 3.33 27.49
CA GLU A 82 37.23 2.47 28.64
C GLU A 82 38.41 2.61 29.60
N ILE A 83 38.16 3.07 30.84
CA ILE A 83 39.20 3.34 31.83
C ILE A 83 39.15 2.23 32.88
N GLY A 84 40.21 1.41 32.91
CA GLY A 84 40.38 0.38 33.94
C GLY A 84 40.79 0.95 35.30
N ALA A 85 40.60 0.17 36.37
CA ALA A 85 40.86 0.58 37.75
C ALA A 85 42.33 1.00 38.07
N ASP A 86 43.33 0.47 37.35
CA ASP A 86 44.76 0.65 37.67
C ASP A 86 45.45 1.81 36.91
N MET A 87 44.68 2.75 36.35
CA MET A 87 45.22 3.84 35.53
C MET A 87 45.74 5.02 36.38
N PRO A 88 46.88 5.65 36.01
CA PRO A 88 47.41 6.80 36.73
C PRO A 88 46.47 8.02 36.75
N GLU A 89 46.36 8.70 37.90
CA GLU A 89 45.46 9.86 38.10
C GLU A 89 45.77 11.04 37.17
N ASP A 90 47.03 11.23 36.77
CA ASP A 90 47.45 12.28 35.83
C ASP A 90 46.85 12.04 34.43
N LEU A 91 46.82 10.78 33.99
CA LEU A 91 46.23 10.39 32.71
C LEU A 91 44.70 10.49 32.74
N ILE A 92 44.05 10.04 33.83
CA ILE A 92 42.59 10.17 34.01
C ILE A 92 42.17 11.65 33.93
N SER A 93 42.93 12.52 34.59
CA SER A 93 42.71 13.96 34.57
C SER A 93 42.91 14.55 33.16
N SER A 94 43.89 14.07 32.39
CA SER A 94 44.08 14.48 31.00
C SER A 94 42.95 14.03 30.07
N ILE A 95 42.39 12.83 30.29
CA ILE A 95 41.24 12.32 29.53
C ILE A 95 40.00 13.16 29.83
N ALA A 96 39.73 13.44 31.11
CA ALA A 96 38.59 14.26 31.52
C ALA A 96 38.66 15.70 30.98
N ALA A 97 39.86 16.26 30.84
CA ALA A 97 40.06 17.60 30.29
C ALA A 97 40.02 17.64 28.74
N HIS A 98 39.97 16.50 28.06
CA HIS A 98 40.08 16.44 26.61
C HIS A 98 38.80 16.94 25.92
N SER A 99 38.93 17.95 25.05
CA SER A 99 37.78 18.65 24.44
C SER A 99 36.90 17.77 23.53
N ASN A 100 37.45 16.67 23.01
CA ASN A 100 36.74 15.75 22.13
C ASN A 100 36.27 14.46 22.83
N LEU A 101 36.39 14.38 24.16
CA LEU A 101 35.84 13.24 24.90
C LEU A 101 34.31 13.20 24.72
N ARG A 102 33.80 12.07 24.23
CA ARG A 102 32.35 11.84 24.04
C ARG A 102 31.78 10.91 25.09
N LEU A 103 32.52 9.86 25.45
CA LEU A 103 32.08 8.87 26.41
C LEU A 103 33.29 8.26 27.13
N ALA A 104 33.19 8.16 28.45
CA ALA A 104 34.13 7.42 29.28
C ALA A 104 33.37 6.30 30.00
N LEU A 105 33.83 5.06 29.82
CA LEU A 105 33.31 3.89 30.53
C LEU A 105 34.20 3.67 31.75
N LEU A 106 33.59 3.65 32.92
CA LEU A 106 34.27 3.57 34.21
C LEU A 106 33.77 2.33 34.97
N GLU A 107 34.68 1.61 35.61
CA GLU A 107 34.32 0.51 36.52
C GLU A 107 33.81 1.02 37.89
N GLY A 108 34.08 2.28 38.23
CA GLY A 108 33.69 2.90 39.49
C GLY A 108 33.70 4.43 39.44
N GLU A 109 33.35 5.08 40.54
CA GLU A 109 33.31 6.54 40.61
C GLU A 109 34.71 7.15 40.60
N ALA A 110 34.93 8.12 39.71
CA ALA A 110 36.19 8.83 39.58
C ALA A 110 35.97 10.35 39.73
N ALA A 111 36.72 10.97 40.65
CA ALA A 111 36.57 12.38 41.00
C ALA A 111 36.69 13.33 39.79
N ALA A 112 37.54 12.98 38.82
CA ALA A 112 37.78 13.76 37.60
C ALA A 112 36.54 13.90 36.70
N PHE A 113 35.56 12.99 36.79
CA PHE A 113 34.35 12.99 35.94
C PHE A 113 33.09 13.45 36.67
N THR A 114 33.19 13.91 37.92
CA THR A 114 32.03 14.34 38.73
C THR A 114 31.21 15.45 38.10
N GLY A 115 31.81 16.28 37.25
CA GLY A 115 31.16 17.35 36.51
C GLY A 115 30.52 16.93 35.18
N PHE A 116 30.40 15.64 34.85
CA PHE A 116 29.84 15.13 33.58
C PHE A 116 28.41 14.62 33.72
N ASP A 117 27.72 14.48 32.59
CA ASP A 117 26.46 13.73 32.55
C ASP A 117 26.77 12.24 32.78
N ARG A 118 25.95 11.58 33.59
CA ARG A 118 26.18 10.21 34.06
C ARG A 118 25.10 9.28 33.57
N LEU A 119 25.49 8.10 33.07
CA LEU A 119 24.57 7.06 32.61
C LEU A 119 24.78 5.81 33.46
N ASP A 120 23.78 5.42 34.25
CA ASP A 120 23.81 4.22 35.10
C ASP A 120 22.77 3.19 34.63
N ALA A 121 22.91 1.93 35.07
CA ALA A 121 21.78 1.00 35.02
C ALA A 121 20.59 1.54 35.82
N ASP A 122 19.38 1.44 35.26
CA ASP A 122 18.18 1.89 35.97
C ASP A 122 17.90 0.94 37.17
N PRO A 123 17.77 1.46 38.40
CA PRO A 123 17.56 0.61 39.58
C PRO A 123 16.16 -0.01 39.65
N LEU A 124 15.21 0.52 38.88
CA LEU A 124 13.81 0.05 38.82
C LEU A 124 13.53 -0.78 37.57
N ARG A 125 14.27 -0.57 36.48
CA ARG A 125 14.06 -1.24 35.19
C ARG A 125 15.32 -2.02 34.79
N PRO A 126 15.22 -3.31 34.46
CA PRO A 126 16.38 -4.07 33.99
C PRO A 126 16.88 -3.53 32.63
N LEU A 127 18.12 -3.89 32.28
CA LEU A 127 18.67 -3.65 30.93
C LEU A 127 17.64 -4.09 29.87
N PRO A 128 17.44 -3.33 28.78
CA PRO A 128 18.31 -2.28 28.24
C PRO A 128 18.04 -0.86 28.77
N TRP A 129 17.28 -0.68 29.85
CA TRP A 129 17.02 0.64 30.42
C TRP A 129 18.17 1.15 31.29
N LEU A 130 18.52 2.41 31.07
CA LEU A 130 19.56 3.17 31.75
C LEU A 130 18.95 4.46 32.30
N ARG A 131 19.63 5.07 33.27
CA ARG A 131 19.26 6.32 33.89
C ARG A 131 20.33 7.37 33.58
N LEU A 132 19.98 8.37 32.78
CA LEU A 132 20.81 9.54 32.51
C LEU A 132 20.57 10.60 33.59
N THR A 133 21.63 10.98 34.29
CA THR A 133 21.65 12.09 35.22
C THR A 133 22.47 13.21 34.60
N THR A 134 21.82 14.32 34.26
CA THR A 134 22.51 15.46 33.67
C THR A 134 23.23 16.29 34.73
N ARG A 135 24.22 17.10 34.31
CA ARG A 135 24.94 18.07 35.17
C ARG A 135 24.00 19.00 35.94
N GLY A 136 22.81 19.27 35.39
CA GLY A 136 21.76 20.08 36.02
C GLY A 136 20.90 19.33 37.05
N GLY A 137 21.21 18.07 37.37
CA GLY A 137 20.47 17.25 38.33
C GLY A 137 19.18 16.65 37.78
N LYS A 138 18.89 16.78 36.48
CA LYS A 138 17.72 16.13 35.86
C LYS A 138 18.02 14.67 35.62
N VAL A 139 17.06 13.82 35.98
CA VAL A 139 17.15 12.37 35.81
C VAL A 139 16.16 11.93 34.72
N LEU A 140 16.66 11.26 33.69
CA LEU A 140 15.90 10.82 32.52
C LEU A 140 16.13 9.31 32.27
N PRO A 141 15.08 8.51 32.08
CA PRO A 141 15.23 7.12 31.65
C PRO A 141 15.59 7.06 30.16
N MET A 142 16.60 6.27 29.81
CA MET A 142 17.07 6.01 28.45
C MET A 142 17.03 4.51 28.17
N ARG A 143 16.84 4.10 26.91
CA ARG A 143 16.89 2.69 26.52
C ARG A 143 17.99 2.47 25.50
N LEU A 144 18.88 1.51 25.74
CA LEU A 144 19.84 1.04 24.74
C LEU A 144 19.09 0.32 23.61
N VAL A 145 19.38 0.68 22.38
CA VAL A 145 18.80 0.07 21.17
C VAL A 145 19.93 -0.53 20.34
N ASP A 146 19.71 -1.70 19.76
CA ASP A 146 20.73 -2.43 19.00
C ASP A 146 20.93 -1.80 17.60
N PRO A 147 22.17 -1.51 17.14
CA PRO A 147 22.40 -0.77 15.90
C PRO A 147 22.00 -1.50 14.61
N VAL A 148 21.74 -2.81 14.68
CA VAL A 148 21.34 -3.62 13.50
C VAL A 148 19.96 -3.22 12.96
N GLN A 149 19.20 -2.40 13.70
CA GLN A 149 17.86 -1.94 13.30
C GLN A 149 17.82 -0.54 12.66
N PHE A 150 18.96 0.13 12.43
CA PHE A 150 18.98 1.44 11.78
C PHE A 150 19.88 1.47 10.53
N SER A 151 19.24 1.37 9.36
CA SER A 151 19.71 2.05 8.16
C SER A 151 18.74 3.18 7.84
N ALA A 152 19.26 4.41 7.94
CA ALA A 152 18.87 5.64 7.23
C ALA A 152 18.57 6.87 8.12
N SER A 153 18.95 8.00 7.52
CA SER A 153 18.52 9.40 7.73
C SER A 153 18.85 10.08 9.07
N SER A 154 19.81 10.99 8.98
CA SER A 154 19.86 12.21 9.79
C SER A 154 18.60 13.05 9.54
N ASP A 155 18.27 13.84 10.56
CA ASP A 155 17.28 14.91 10.61
C ASP A 155 15.89 14.47 11.02
N LEU A 156 15.64 14.47 12.34
CA LEU A 156 14.35 14.86 12.92
C LEU A 156 14.57 15.39 14.35
N GLU A 157 14.85 16.69 14.46
CA GLU A 157 14.24 17.48 15.55
C GLU A 157 12.88 17.95 15.01
N GLU A 158 11.84 17.16 15.26
CA GLU A 158 10.47 17.64 15.20
C GLU A 158 9.62 16.80 16.16
N THR A 159 8.86 17.49 17.01
CA THR A 159 7.82 16.91 17.87
C THR A 159 6.74 16.29 16.99
N VAL A 160 6.89 15.00 16.68
CA VAL A 160 5.93 14.22 15.89
C VAL A 160 4.73 13.85 16.78
N GLY A 161 3.56 14.38 16.44
CA GLY A 161 2.27 13.85 16.91
C GLY A 161 2.06 12.40 16.41
N PRO A 162 1.04 11.68 16.89
CA PRO A 162 0.85 10.30 16.53
C PRO A 162 0.44 10.15 15.05
N GLU A 163 1.37 9.92 14.13
CA GLU A 163 1.05 9.61 12.72
C GLU A 163 0.59 8.15 12.59
N TRP A 164 -0.61 7.84 13.10
CA TRP A 164 -1.20 6.50 12.99
C TRP A 164 -1.70 6.19 11.58
N GLU A 165 -1.68 7.18 10.68
CA GLU A 165 -1.98 7.02 9.25
C GLU A 165 -1.12 5.94 8.59
N PHE A 166 0.13 5.76 9.05
CA PHE A 166 1.01 4.67 8.57
C PHE A 166 0.44 3.26 8.85
N LEU A 167 -0.40 3.11 9.88
CA LEU A 167 -1.08 1.85 10.20
C LEU A 167 -2.33 1.61 9.32
N GLY A 168 -2.69 2.60 8.49
CA GLY A 168 -3.85 2.53 7.61
C GLY A 168 -5.18 2.64 8.35
N ILE A 169 -5.20 3.33 9.49
CA ILE A 169 -6.36 3.56 10.35
C ILE A 169 -6.69 5.05 10.31
N ASP A 170 -7.96 5.36 10.04
CA ASP A 170 -8.48 6.71 10.21
C ASP A 170 -8.85 6.92 11.69
N ILE A 171 -8.14 7.83 12.35
CA ILE A 171 -8.22 8.06 13.80
C ILE A 171 -9.60 8.60 14.18
N GLU A 172 -10.29 9.30 13.28
CA GLU A 172 -11.64 9.84 13.54
C GLU A 172 -12.66 8.73 13.81
N LEU A 173 -12.42 7.51 13.31
CA LEU A 173 -13.30 6.34 13.49
C LEU A 173 -13.01 5.55 14.77
N VAL A 174 -11.90 5.80 15.48
CA VAL A 174 -11.45 4.96 16.63
C VAL A 174 -12.02 5.44 17.98
N GLY A 175 -12.67 6.61 18.03
CA GLY A 175 -13.26 7.17 19.25
C GLY A 175 -12.24 7.75 20.24
N GLU A 176 -12.71 8.36 21.34
CA GLU A 176 -11.85 8.99 22.34
C GLU A 176 -11.02 7.95 23.12
N ILE A 177 -9.69 8.01 22.95
CA ILE A 177 -8.74 7.19 23.71
C ILE A 177 -8.20 8.02 24.87
N ASP A 178 -8.25 7.48 26.09
CA ASP A 178 -7.68 8.10 27.29
C ASP A 178 -6.17 8.43 27.12
N GLU A 179 -5.73 9.60 27.59
CA GLU A 179 -4.35 10.10 27.44
C GLU A 179 -3.31 9.11 28.00
N GLY A 180 -3.63 8.40 29.08
CA GLY A 180 -2.76 7.36 29.64
C GLY A 180 -2.61 6.13 28.74
N HIS A 181 -3.57 5.86 27.86
CA HIS A 181 -3.55 4.78 26.88
C HIS A 181 -2.77 5.17 25.62
N LEU A 182 -2.79 6.45 25.23
CA LEU A 182 -2.06 6.96 24.05
C LEU A 182 -0.55 6.73 24.15
N SER A 183 0.05 6.95 25.33
CA SER A 183 1.49 6.70 25.54
C SER A 183 1.88 5.23 25.33
N VAL A 184 1.02 4.30 25.79
CA VAL A 184 1.24 2.86 25.62
C VAL A 184 1.02 2.44 24.18
N ILE A 185 0.04 3.03 23.49
CA ILE A 185 -0.19 2.78 22.07
C ILE A 185 0.98 3.29 21.23
N ASN A 186 1.48 4.50 21.46
CA ASN A 186 2.67 5.01 20.76
C ASN A 186 3.89 4.12 20.98
N SER A 187 4.05 3.56 22.19
CA SER A 187 5.08 2.56 22.48
C SER A 187 4.88 1.26 21.68
N ALA A 188 3.63 0.87 21.40
CA ALA A 188 3.31 -0.25 20.53
C ALA A 188 3.58 0.04 19.05
N VAL A 189 3.28 1.26 18.57
CA VAL A 189 3.51 1.67 17.17
C VAL A 189 4.99 1.52 16.80
N VAL A 190 5.91 1.91 17.69
CA VAL A 190 7.37 1.77 17.49
C VAL A 190 7.81 0.30 17.34
N GLN A 191 7.01 -0.65 17.82
CA GLN A 191 7.30 -2.08 17.71
C GLN A 191 6.77 -2.69 16.40
N TYR A 192 5.85 -2.02 15.69
CA TYR A 192 5.34 -2.45 14.40
C TYR A 192 6.34 -2.12 13.27
N PRO A 193 6.49 -2.95 12.21
CA PRO A 193 5.74 -4.17 11.88
C PRO A 193 6.29 -5.46 12.49
N ALA A 194 7.54 -5.45 12.98
CA ALA A 194 8.23 -6.66 13.47
C ALA A 194 7.52 -7.30 14.67
N GLY A 195 7.03 -6.47 15.58
CA GLY A 195 6.34 -6.84 16.81
C GLY A 195 7.26 -7.31 17.94
N ASN A 196 6.68 -7.44 19.14
CA ASN A 196 7.28 -8.02 20.33
C ASN A 196 6.21 -8.80 21.09
N GLU A 197 6.25 -10.14 20.97
CA GLU A 197 5.25 -11.04 21.54
C GLU A 197 5.21 -11.00 23.07
N GLU A 198 6.37 -10.92 23.72
CA GLU A 198 6.46 -10.86 25.19
C GLU A 198 5.83 -9.59 25.73
N TRP A 199 6.13 -8.46 25.10
CA TRP A 199 5.54 -7.17 25.48
C TRP A 199 4.04 -7.14 25.20
N ALA A 200 3.60 -7.62 24.03
CA ALA A 200 2.19 -7.71 23.69
C ALA A 200 1.41 -8.58 24.70
N ASN A 201 1.97 -9.69 25.15
CA ASN A 201 1.36 -10.54 26.18
C ASN A 201 1.22 -9.84 27.54
N GLN A 202 2.20 -9.03 27.95
CA GLN A 202 2.12 -8.25 29.19
C GLN A 202 1.03 -7.16 29.10
N MET A 203 0.86 -6.57 27.92
CA MET A 203 -0.09 -5.48 27.70
C MET A 203 -1.53 -5.98 27.46
N GLU A 204 -1.73 -7.23 27.04
CA GLU A 204 -3.03 -7.77 26.58
C GLU A 204 -4.20 -7.54 27.56
N ALA A 205 -3.95 -7.71 28.85
CA ALA A 205 -4.99 -7.59 29.87
C ALA A 205 -5.46 -6.14 30.03
N ARG A 206 -4.56 -5.16 30.03
CA ARG A 206 -4.87 -3.75 30.36
C ARG A 206 -4.99 -2.84 29.14
N TYR A 207 -4.20 -3.10 28.09
CA TYR A 207 -4.08 -2.28 26.89
C TYR A 207 -4.24 -3.14 25.63
N PRO A 208 -5.48 -3.57 25.28
CA PRO A 208 -5.72 -4.53 24.20
C PRO A 208 -5.28 -4.00 22.82
N ILE A 209 -5.51 -2.71 22.53
CA ILE A 209 -5.08 -2.07 21.28
C ILE A 209 -3.55 -2.05 21.17
N ALA A 210 -2.85 -1.68 22.24
CA ALA A 210 -1.40 -1.66 22.25
C ALA A 210 -0.81 -3.06 22.07
N ALA A 211 -1.38 -4.06 22.77
CA ALA A 211 -1.01 -5.45 22.60
C ALA A 211 -1.24 -5.93 21.15
N TRP A 212 -2.34 -5.52 20.52
CA TRP A 212 -2.64 -5.83 19.12
C TRP A 212 -1.58 -5.26 18.16
N ILE A 213 -1.28 -3.97 18.26
CA ILE A 213 -0.30 -3.29 17.38
C ILE A 213 1.09 -3.91 17.52
N ALA A 214 1.52 -4.16 18.76
CA ALA A 214 2.85 -4.73 19.03
C ALA A 214 2.95 -6.24 18.73
N SER A 215 1.87 -6.90 18.32
CA SER A 215 1.93 -8.33 17.99
C SER A 215 2.71 -8.57 16.70
N PRO A 216 3.64 -9.54 16.66
CA PRO A 216 4.19 -10.07 15.42
C PRO A 216 3.10 -10.67 14.52
N ALA A 217 3.31 -10.64 13.20
CA ALA A 217 2.30 -11.08 12.23
C ALA A 217 1.80 -12.53 12.47
N GLY A 218 2.72 -13.48 12.67
CA GLY A 218 2.38 -14.88 12.94
C GLY A 218 1.62 -15.17 14.25
N THR A 219 1.61 -14.24 15.22
CA THR A 219 0.87 -14.40 16.48
C THR A 219 -0.36 -13.50 16.58
N ARG A 220 -0.62 -12.66 15.57
CA ARG A 220 -1.82 -11.81 15.52
C ARG A 220 -3.09 -12.63 15.50
N TRP A 221 -3.21 -13.68 14.68
CA TRP A 221 -4.44 -14.48 14.62
C TRP A 221 -4.87 -15.04 16.00
N PRO A 222 -4.02 -15.79 16.74
CA PRO A 222 -4.38 -16.28 18.07
C PRO A 222 -4.69 -15.16 19.07
N ARG A 223 -4.03 -13.99 18.95
CA ARG A 223 -4.30 -12.85 19.84
C ARG A 223 -5.64 -12.20 19.52
N TRP A 224 -5.97 -12.04 18.24
CA TRP A 224 -7.26 -11.52 17.81
C TRP A 224 -8.41 -12.38 18.36
N GLN A 225 -8.29 -13.71 18.31
CA GLN A 225 -9.30 -14.61 18.87
C GLN A 225 -9.60 -14.34 20.36
N ARG A 226 -8.60 -13.92 21.14
CA ARG A 226 -8.76 -13.56 22.57
C ARG A 226 -9.24 -12.12 22.77
N LEU A 227 -8.85 -11.22 21.87
CA LEU A 227 -9.10 -9.78 21.99
C LEU A 227 -10.28 -9.25 21.19
N ARG A 228 -10.89 -10.02 20.27
CA ARG A 228 -11.92 -9.57 19.32
C ARG A 228 -13.09 -8.82 19.99
N ASN A 229 -13.55 -9.29 21.15
CA ASN A 229 -14.64 -8.65 21.90
C ASN A 229 -14.23 -7.33 22.59
N ARG A 230 -12.95 -6.96 22.54
CA ARG A 230 -12.34 -5.78 23.19
C ARG A 230 -11.62 -4.87 22.18
N LEU A 231 -11.64 -5.21 20.89
CA LEU A 231 -11.04 -4.44 19.82
C LEU A 231 -12.14 -3.93 18.89
N SER A 232 -12.03 -2.68 18.46
CA SER A 232 -12.85 -2.19 17.36
C SER A 232 -12.49 -2.96 16.07
N PRO A 233 -13.47 -3.33 15.22
CA PRO A 233 -13.22 -4.05 13.98
C PRO A 233 -12.25 -3.35 13.02
N GLU A 234 -12.14 -2.01 13.07
CA GLU A 234 -11.19 -1.24 12.25
C GLU A 234 -9.74 -1.70 12.42
N TRP A 235 -9.38 -2.23 13.58
CA TRP A 235 -8.03 -2.75 13.87
C TRP A 235 -7.67 -4.01 13.07
N LEU A 236 -8.64 -4.69 12.44
CA LEU A 236 -8.39 -5.83 11.56
C LEU A 236 -7.54 -5.48 10.34
N VAL A 237 -7.38 -4.19 10.01
CA VAL A 237 -6.48 -3.72 8.96
C VAL A 237 -5.03 -4.18 9.14
N LEU A 238 -4.59 -4.42 10.38
CA LEU A 238 -3.25 -4.89 10.73
C LEU A 238 -3.09 -6.41 10.64
N MET A 239 -4.19 -7.15 10.48
CA MET A 239 -4.14 -8.60 10.30
C MET A 239 -3.50 -8.91 8.94
N ASP A 240 -2.51 -9.78 8.94
CA ASP A 240 -2.00 -10.33 7.70
C ASP A 240 -2.78 -11.59 7.33
N LEU A 241 -3.30 -11.63 6.10
CA LEU A 241 -3.98 -12.80 5.58
C LEU A 241 -3.03 -13.98 5.37
N ASP A 242 -1.74 -13.73 5.12
CA ASP A 242 -0.78 -14.81 4.89
C ASP A 242 -0.63 -15.71 6.12
N ASP A 243 -0.71 -15.10 7.31
CA ASP A 243 -0.66 -15.77 8.62
C ASP A 243 -2.04 -16.23 9.14
N LEU A 244 -3.13 -15.88 8.45
CA LEU A 244 -4.48 -16.31 8.80
C LEU A 244 -4.78 -17.72 8.25
N PRO A 245 -5.27 -18.66 9.08
CA PRO A 245 -5.82 -19.93 8.59
C PRO A 245 -7.01 -19.68 7.67
N LEU A 246 -6.93 -20.17 6.42
CA LEU A 246 -7.94 -19.92 5.39
C LEU A 246 -9.32 -20.47 5.77
N GLU A 247 -9.36 -21.56 6.54
CA GLU A 247 -10.58 -22.19 7.05
C GLU A 247 -11.35 -21.28 8.03
N ARG A 248 -10.69 -20.24 8.55
CA ARG A 248 -11.25 -19.27 9.50
C ARG A 248 -11.47 -17.89 8.87
N LEU A 249 -11.23 -17.75 7.56
CA LEU A 249 -11.37 -16.48 6.85
C LEU A 249 -12.77 -15.90 6.96
N SER A 250 -13.81 -16.74 6.87
CA SER A 250 -15.20 -16.28 7.03
C SER A 250 -15.47 -15.68 8.40
N GLU A 251 -14.80 -16.13 9.47
CA GLU A 251 -14.99 -15.58 10.82
C GLU A 251 -14.43 -14.17 10.94
N VAL A 252 -13.27 -13.92 10.32
CA VAL A 252 -12.68 -12.58 10.30
C VAL A 252 -13.48 -11.66 9.39
N ALA A 253 -13.91 -12.17 8.23
CA ALA A 253 -14.70 -11.39 7.28
C ALA A 253 -16.07 -10.98 7.84
N ASP A 254 -16.63 -11.77 8.75
CA ASP A 254 -17.91 -11.47 9.40
C ASP A 254 -17.85 -10.15 10.18
N GLU A 255 -16.73 -9.92 10.89
CA GLU A 255 -16.52 -8.73 11.72
C GLU A 255 -15.84 -7.58 10.96
N ALA A 256 -15.07 -7.86 9.92
CA ALA A 256 -14.27 -6.85 9.24
C ALA A 256 -15.13 -5.76 8.55
N PRO A 257 -14.78 -4.47 8.68
CA PRO A 257 -15.44 -3.41 7.93
C PRO A 257 -15.13 -3.53 6.43
N ASP A 258 -15.98 -2.95 5.59
CA ASP A 258 -15.86 -3.04 4.12
C ASP A 258 -14.50 -2.51 3.62
N SER A 259 -13.96 -1.48 4.25
CA SER A 259 -12.62 -0.92 3.95
C SER A 259 -11.49 -1.95 4.09
N VAL A 260 -11.58 -2.82 5.11
CA VAL A 260 -10.63 -3.92 5.36
C VAL A 260 -10.89 -5.07 4.40
N LEU A 261 -12.15 -5.39 4.12
CA LEU A 261 -12.52 -6.44 3.16
C LEU A 261 -11.99 -6.15 1.75
N VAL A 262 -11.96 -4.88 1.33
CA VAL A 262 -11.34 -4.47 0.05
C VAL A 262 -9.82 -4.74 0.02
N LYS A 263 -9.12 -4.59 1.15
CA LYS A 263 -7.69 -4.98 1.23
C LYS A 263 -7.54 -6.50 1.20
N PHE A 264 -8.45 -7.21 1.86
CA PHE A 264 -8.45 -8.66 1.92
C PHE A 264 -8.77 -9.32 0.58
N SER A 265 -9.68 -8.76 -0.22
CA SER A 265 -10.06 -9.27 -1.54
C SER A 265 -8.86 -9.35 -2.50
N ARG A 266 -7.96 -8.36 -2.45
CA ARG A 266 -6.73 -8.36 -3.27
C ARG A 266 -5.77 -9.48 -2.86
N LYS A 267 -5.53 -9.63 -1.55
CA LYS A 267 -4.63 -10.67 -1.01
C LYS A 267 -5.17 -12.08 -1.26
N ILE A 268 -6.47 -12.31 -1.02
CA ILE A 268 -7.07 -13.63 -1.25
C ILE A 268 -7.09 -13.99 -2.73
N THR A 269 -7.34 -13.02 -3.63
CA THR A 269 -7.24 -13.22 -5.08
C THR A 269 -5.84 -13.70 -5.49
N SER A 270 -4.79 -13.07 -4.95
CA SER A 270 -3.41 -13.52 -5.19
C SER A 270 -3.20 -14.97 -4.70
N ARG A 271 -3.68 -15.29 -3.50
CA ARG A 271 -3.51 -16.62 -2.89
C ARG A 271 -4.25 -17.72 -3.65
N LEU A 272 -5.50 -17.48 -4.06
CA LEU A 272 -6.29 -18.42 -4.85
C LEU A 272 -5.67 -18.72 -6.23
N ARG A 273 -4.91 -17.77 -6.79
CA ARG A 273 -4.22 -17.97 -8.08
C ARG A 273 -2.89 -18.70 -7.93
N GLN A 274 -2.24 -18.61 -6.78
CA GLN A 274 -0.93 -19.23 -6.52
C GLN A 274 -1.06 -20.66 -5.97
N ASP A 275 -2.09 -20.93 -5.18
CA ASP A 275 -2.33 -22.22 -4.55
C ASP A 275 -3.69 -22.80 -4.98
N PRO A 276 -3.73 -23.87 -5.79
CA PRO A 276 -4.97 -24.46 -6.28
C PRO A 276 -5.84 -25.05 -5.16
N ASP A 277 -5.25 -25.44 -4.02
CA ASP A 277 -5.98 -26.02 -2.89
C ASP A 277 -6.48 -24.96 -1.91
N ALA A 278 -6.05 -23.70 -2.05
CA ALA A 278 -6.49 -22.59 -1.20
C ALA A 278 -8.02 -22.44 -1.24
N ALA A 279 -8.63 -22.61 -2.41
CA ALA A 279 -10.08 -22.51 -2.57
C ALA A 279 -10.84 -23.54 -1.72
N LEU A 280 -10.36 -24.78 -1.66
CA LEU A 280 -10.96 -25.84 -0.85
C LEU A 280 -10.87 -25.52 0.65
N ARG A 281 -9.73 -24.96 1.08
CA ARG A 281 -9.50 -24.57 2.49
C ARG A 281 -10.30 -23.35 2.90
N THR A 282 -10.50 -22.39 1.98
CA THR A 282 -11.29 -21.18 2.26
C THR A 282 -12.78 -21.46 2.40
N ARG A 283 -13.30 -22.52 1.76
CA ARG A 283 -14.72 -22.82 1.71
C ARG A 283 -15.27 -23.14 3.12
N PRO A 284 -16.15 -22.30 3.69
CA PRO A 284 -16.74 -22.55 5.01
C PRO A 284 -17.65 -23.78 5.01
N ALA A 285 -17.72 -24.47 6.15
CA ALA A 285 -18.65 -25.56 6.39
C ALA A 285 -20.02 -25.06 6.89
N ALA A 286 -20.57 -24.02 6.24
CA ALA A 286 -21.86 -23.42 6.58
C ALA A 286 -22.95 -23.83 5.58
N ASP A 287 -24.21 -23.87 6.03
CA ASP A 287 -25.37 -23.99 5.14
C ASP A 287 -25.46 -22.72 4.28
N PRO A 288 -25.47 -22.82 2.93
CA PRO A 288 -25.49 -21.66 2.06
C PRO A 288 -26.73 -20.78 2.26
N LYS A 289 -27.87 -21.33 2.71
CA LYS A 289 -29.10 -20.57 2.98
C LYS A 289 -29.06 -19.72 4.24
N GLN A 290 -28.14 -20.07 5.15
CA GLN A 290 -27.94 -19.39 6.42
C GLN A 290 -26.51 -18.83 6.50
N ALA A 291 -25.91 -18.54 5.34
CA ALA A 291 -24.58 -17.98 5.26
C ALA A 291 -24.57 -16.62 5.97
N THR A 292 -23.61 -16.45 6.89
CA THR A 292 -23.35 -15.16 7.52
C THR A 292 -22.71 -14.20 6.51
N ARG A 293 -22.66 -12.90 6.84
CA ARG A 293 -21.91 -11.89 6.07
C ARG A 293 -20.52 -12.36 5.66
N GLY A 294 -19.76 -12.93 6.59
CA GLY A 294 -18.42 -13.43 6.31
C GLY A 294 -18.38 -14.61 5.35
N ALA A 295 -19.33 -15.56 5.48
CA ALA A 295 -19.44 -16.68 4.55
C ALA A 295 -19.90 -16.25 3.15
N ALA A 296 -20.83 -15.30 3.08
CA ALA A 296 -21.30 -14.70 1.83
C ALA A 296 -20.19 -13.91 1.13
N TRP A 297 -19.35 -13.19 1.89
CA TRP A 297 -18.17 -12.53 1.36
C TRP A 297 -17.15 -13.53 0.80
N VAL A 298 -16.83 -14.61 1.52
CA VAL A 298 -15.93 -15.67 1.01
C VAL A 298 -16.49 -16.29 -0.27
N ALA A 299 -17.80 -16.56 -0.30
CA ALA A 299 -18.46 -17.07 -1.49
C ALA A 299 -18.33 -16.11 -2.69
N ALA A 300 -18.48 -14.79 -2.45
CA ALA A 300 -18.24 -13.77 -3.46
C ALA A 300 -16.79 -13.80 -3.99
N GLN A 301 -15.78 -13.97 -3.11
CA GLN A 301 -14.37 -14.06 -3.52
C GLN A 301 -14.09 -15.31 -4.37
N LEU A 302 -14.70 -16.45 -4.02
CA LEU A 302 -14.60 -17.69 -4.80
C LEU A 302 -15.24 -17.55 -6.18
N LEU A 303 -16.44 -16.96 -6.25
CA LEU A 303 -17.12 -16.70 -7.53
C LEU A 303 -16.32 -15.73 -8.40
N SER A 304 -15.81 -14.64 -7.81
CA SER A 304 -14.98 -13.64 -8.52
C SER A 304 -13.74 -14.25 -9.14
N ASN A 305 -13.22 -15.32 -8.53
CA ASN A 305 -12.03 -16.03 -9.00
C ASN A 305 -12.35 -17.31 -9.78
N ALA A 306 -13.62 -17.58 -10.10
CA ALA A 306 -14.04 -18.79 -10.81
C ALA A 306 -13.20 -19.12 -12.07
N PRO A 307 -12.77 -18.15 -12.90
CA PRO A 307 -11.90 -18.43 -14.05
C PRO A 307 -10.56 -19.10 -13.73
N TRP A 308 -10.04 -18.89 -12.53
CA TRP A 308 -8.74 -19.41 -12.08
C TRP A 308 -8.87 -20.63 -11.17
N LEU A 309 -10.09 -21.01 -10.78
CA LEU A 309 -10.33 -22.16 -9.93
C LEU A 309 -10.44 -23.47 -10.74
N PRO A 310 -10.00 -24.61 -10.18
CA PRO A 310 -10.11 -25.91 -10.84
C PRO A 310 -11.55 -26.27 -11.27
N GLU A 311 -11.71 -26.90 -12.44
CA GLU A 311 -13.02 -27.23 -13.02
C GLU A 311 -13.90 -28.10 -12.12
N HIS A 312 -13.29 -29.00 -11.34
CA HIS A 312 -14.03 -29.85 -10.41
C HIS A 312 -14.77 -29.05 -9.32
N MET A 313 -14.33 -27.83 -9.01
CA MET A 313 -14.99 -26.93 -8.06
C MET A 313 -16.16 -26.17 -8.67
N HIS A 314 -16.26 -26.05 -9.99
CA HIS A 314 -17.30 -25.21 -10.63
C HIS A 314 -18.72 -25.66 -10.26
N SER A 315 -18.92 -26.96 -10.09
CA SER A 315 -20.22 -27.49 -9.62
C SER A 315 -20.56 -27.09 -8.18
N ASP A 316 -19.56 -26.98 -7.30
CA ASP A 316 -19.74 -26.50 -5.93
C ASP A 316 -19.92 -24.98 -5.89
N LEU A 317 -19.22 -24.22 -6.73
CA LEU A 317 -19.43 -22.77 -6.87
C LEU A 317 -20.88 -22.44 -7.25
N LEU A 318 -21.45 -23.19 -8.19
CA LEU A 318 -22.84 -22.98 -8.62
C LEU A 318 -23.88 -23.44 -7.59
N ARG A 319 -23.57 -24.45 -6.78
CA ARG A 319 -24.52 -25.02 -5.80
C ARG A 319 -24.45 -24.35 -4.43
N TRP A 320 -23.26 -24.09 -3.94
CA TRP A 320 -23.03 -23.54 -2.61
C TRP A 320 -22.69 -22.06 -2.67
N ALA A 321 -21.67 -21.66 -3.43
CA ALA A 321 -21.16 -20.29 -3.38
C ALA A 321 -22.20 -19.28 -3.90
N LEU A 322 -22.91 -19.60 -4.97
CA LEU A 322 -23.98 -18.75 -5.51
C LEU A 322 -25.08 -18.48 -4.47
N GLU A 323 -25.56 -19.52 -3.77
CA GLU A 323 -26.61 -19.39 -2.77
C GLU A 323 -26.09 -18.70 -1.49
N ALA A 324 -24.86 -19.00 -1.05
CA ALA A 324 -24.21 -18.35 0.08
C ALA A 324 -23.98 -16.85 -0.18
N TRP A 325 -23.48 -16.49 -1.36
CA TRP A 325 -23.27 -15.09 -1.77
C TRP A 325 -24.58 -14.30 -1.76
N LEU A 326 -25.66 -14.86 -2.31
CA LEU A 326 -26.96 -14.17 -2.39
C LEU A 326 -27.72 -14.11 -1.05
N SER A 327 -27.29 -14.84 -0.01
CA SER A 327 -27.87 -14.71 1.33
C SER A 327 -27.60 -13.33 1.92
N GLU A 328 -26.35 -12.87 1.91
CA GLU A 328 -25.93 -11.54 2.40
C GLU A 328 -24.81 -10.96 1.50
N PRO A 329 -25.14 -10.48 0.29
CA PRO A 329 -24.13 -10.08 -0.69
C PRO A 329 -23.33 -8.88 -0.19
N PRO A 330 -22.00 -8.87 -0.36
CA PRO A 330 -21.18 -7.70 -0.04
C PRO A 330 -21.45 -6.55 -1.01
N SER A 331 -21.20 -5.32 -0.57
CA SER A 331 -21.36 -4.09 -1.36
C SER A 331 -20.65 -4.17 -2.72
N ASP A 332 -19.37 -4.57 -2.71
CA ASP A 332 -18.55 -4.91 -3.88
C ASP A 332 -18.87 -6.35 -4.36
N SER A 333 -19.91 -6.46 -5.18
CA SER A 333 -20.44 -7.73 -5.70
C SER A 333 -20.27 -7.87 -7.21
N MET A 334 -19.79 -6.83 -7.90
CA MET A 334 -19.63 -6.85 -9.34
C MET A 334 -18.69 -7.95 -9.84
N PRO A 335 -17.51 -8.19 -9.22
CA PRO A 335 -16.61 -9.26 -9.64
C PRO A 335 -17.24 -10.65 -9.50
N ALA A 336 -18.03 -10.87 -8.45
CA ALA A 336 -18.73 -12.13 -8.23
C ALA A 336 -19.78 -12.38 -9.31
N LEU A 337 -20.55 -11.36 -9.68
CA LEU A 337 -21.51 -11.41 -10.77
C LEU A 337 -20.85 -11.74 -12.12
N GLN A 338 -19.70 -11.12 -12.42
CA GLN A 338 -18.92 -11.44 -13.62
C GLN A 338 -18.43 -12.89 -13.60
N GLY A 339 -17.98 -13.38 -12.45
CA GLY A 339 -17.58 -14.77 -12.25
C GLY A 339 -18.71 -15.76 -12.48
N VAL A 340 -19.93 -15.45 -12.01
CA VAL A 340 -21.12 -16.26 -12.30
C VAL A 340 -21.42 -16.26 -13.80
N ALA A 341 -21.44 -15.11 -14.47
CA ALA A 341 -21.67 -15.05 -15.91
C ALA A 341 -20.59 -15.80 -16.71
N TRP A 342 -19.35 -15.81 -16.22
CA TRP A 342 -18.27 -16.61 -16.81
C TRP A 342 -18.53 -18.12 -16.67
N LEU A 343 -19.00 -18.60 -15.52
CA LEU A 343 -19.36 -20.01 -15.31
C LEU A 343 -20.48 -20.48 -16.26
N TYR A 344 -21.36 -19.57 -16.67
CA TYR A 344 -22.45 -19.81 -17.64
C TYR A 344 -22.12 -19.41 -19.08
N SER A 345 -20.86 -19.09 -19.39
CA SER A 345 -20.46 -18.70 -20.75
C SER A 345 -20.56 -19.87 -21.74
N PRO A 346 -20.72 -19.58 -23.06
CA PRO A 346 -20.89 -20.60 -24.09
C PRO A 346 -19.78 -21.67 -24.03
N GLY A 347 -20.18 -22.94 -24.04
CA GLY A 347 -19.26 -24.09 -23.92
C GLY A 347 -19.05 -24.62 -22.50
N ARG A 348 -19.60 -23.95 -21.46
CA ARG A 348 -19.53 -24.40 -20.05
C ARG A 348 -20.88 -24.81 -19.46
N SER A 349 -21.97 -24.14 -19.85
CA SER A 349 -23.34 -24.46 -19.41
C SER A 349 -24.37 -24.01 -20.46
N ASP A 350 -25.56 -24.60 -20.41
CA ASP A 350 -26.72 -24.19 -21.22
C ASP A 350 -27.29 -22.84 -20.76
N GLU A 351 -27.59 -21.96 -21.71
CA GLU A 351 -28.20 -20.63 -21.47
C GLU A 351 -29.56 -20.73 -20.75
N THR A 352 -30.29 -21.82 -20.96
CA THR A 352 -31.58 -22.13 -20.31
C THR A 352 -31.45 -22.21 -18.79
N ASN A 353 -30.31 -22.68 -18.28
CA ASN A 353 -30.05 -22.76 -16.84
C ASN A 353 -29.61 -21.41 -16.25
N PHE A 354 -29.12 -20.48 -17.08
CA PHE A 354 -28.61 -19.21 -16.59
C PHE A 354 -29.71 -18.18 -16.33
N ARG A 355 -30.76 -18.15 -17.15
CA ARG A 355 -31.86 -17.17 -17.00
C ARG A 355 -32.53 -17.19 -15.63
N PRO A 356 -32.90 -18.36 -15.05
CA PRO A 356 -33.48 -18.40 -13.70
C PRO A 356 -32.52 -17.88 -12.62
N ILE A 357 -31.21 -18.14 -12.78
CA ILE A 357 -30.18 -17.65 -11.86
C ILE A 357 -30.08 -16.12 -11.94
N LEU A 358 -30.04 -15.56 -13.15
CA LEU A 358 -30.02 -14.11 -13.35
C LEU A 358 -31.24 -13.43 -12.73
N GLU A 359 -32.44 -13.99 -12.90
CA GLU A 359 -33.65 -13.43 -12.28
C GLU A 359 -33.57 -13.50 -10.75
N GLY A 360 -32.98 -14.56 -10.18
CA GLY A 360 -32.68 -14.66 -8.75
C GLY A 360 -31.75 -13.56 -8.26
N ILE A 361 -30.64 -13.31 -8.98
CA ILE A 361 -29.68 -12.25 -8.68
C ILE A 361 -30.35 -10.88 -8.79
N ARG A 362 -31.12 -10.65 -9.85
CA ARG A 362 -31.87 -9.40 -10.11
C ARG A 362 -32.89 -9.12 -9.02
N SER A 363 -33.64 -10.14 -8.60
CA SER A 363 -34.59 -10.05 -7.48
C SER A 363 -33.89 -9.69 -6.16
N LYS A 364 -32.67 -10.20 -5.92
CA LYS A 364 -31.85 -9.81 -4.78
C LYS A 364 -31.38 -8.37 -4.91
N GLY A 365 -30.86 -7.96 -6.07
CA GLY A 365 -30.39 -6.60 -6.34
C GLY A 365 -31.46 -5.52 -6.15
N ARG A 366 -32.70 -5.78 -6.59
CA ARG A 366 -33.86 -4.89 -6.35
C ARG A 366 -34.17 -4.68 -4.86
N LYS A 367 -33.80 -5.62 -3.99
CA LYS A 367 -33.99 -5.52 -2.53
C LYS A 367 -32.79 -4.89 -1.82
N SER A 368 -31.65 -4.76 -2.49
CA SER A 368 -30.46 -4.11 -1.94
C SER A 368 -30.63 -2.59 -1.89
N SER A 369 -29.88 -1.94 -1.00
CA SER A 369 -29.89 -0.48 -0.87
C SER A 369 -29.26 0.22 -2.07
N SER A 370 -29.63 1.48 -2.29
CA SER A 370 -28.94 2.36 -3.24
C SER A 370 -27.45 2.45 -2.88
N GLY A 371 -26.59 2.46 -3.90
CA GLY A 371 -25.12 2.41 -3.75
C GLY A 371 -24.51 1.00 -3.70
N HIS A 372 -25.32 -0.05 -3.60
CA HIS A 372 -24.82 -1.43 -3.70
C HIS A 372 -24.70 -1.88 -5.16
N ASP A 373 -23.61 -2.55 -5.53
CA ASP A 373 -23.35 -3.04 -6.90
C ASP A 373 -24.50 -3.82 -7.55
N LEU A 374 -25.10 -4.77 -6.82
CA LEU A 374 -26.21 -5.56 -7.33
C LEU A 374 -27.46 -4.72 -7.56
N HIS A 375 -27.67 -3.66 -6.78
CA HIS A 375 -28.73 -2.72 -7.04
C HIS A 375 -28.48 -1.97 -8.34
N THR A 376 -27.27 -1.43 -8.52
CA THR A 376 -26.85 -0.73 -9.74
C THR A 376 -26.99 -1.60 -10.99
N TRP A 377 -26.50 -2.84 -10.94
CA TRP A 377 -26.66 -3.80 -12.05
C TRP A 377 -28.12 -4.18 -12.28
N ALA A 378 -28.92 -4.39 -11.23
CA ALA A 378 -30.34 -4.70 -11.38
C ALA A 378 -31.11 -3.53 -12.01
N SER A 379 -30.77 -2.28 -11.68
CA SER A 379 -31.35 -1.09 -12.30
C SER A 379 -30.99 -0.97 -13.79
N LEU A 380 -29.76 -1.30 -14.17
CA LEU A 380 -29.37 -1.42 -15.58
C LEU A 380 -30.18 -2.51 -16.29
N ALA A 381 -30.26 -3.70 -15.69
CA ALA A 381 -31.01 -4.83 -16.26
C ALA A 381 -32.51 -4.50 -16.39
N ASP A 382 -33.11 -3.84 -15.40
CA ASP A 382 -34.50 -3.38 -15.41
C ASP A 382 -34.75 -2.38 -16.53
N ARG A 383 -33.81 -1.45 -16.74
CA ARG A 383 -33.91 -0.50 -17.84
C ARG A 383 -33.89 -1.20 -19.19
N MET A 384 -32.98 -2.16 -19.38
CA MET A 384 -32.82 -2.85 -20.67
C MET A 384 -33.96 -3.84 -20.94
N LEU A 385 -34.35 -4.64 -19.93
CA LEU A 385 -35.34 -5.73 -20.06
C LEU A 385 -36.78 -5.23 -19.98
N ASP A 386 -37.07 -4.32 -19.05
CA ASP A 386 -38.45 -3.90 -18.72
C ASP A 386 -38.73 -2.46 -19.19
N GLY A 387 -37.74 -1.73 -19.72
CA GLY A 387 -37.89 -0.32 -20.11
C GLY A 387 -38.07 0.62 -18.93
N SER A 388 -37.58 0.25 -17.73
CA SER A 388 -37.70 1.10 -16.55
C SER A 388 -36.89 2.39 -16.72
N LYS A 389 -37.38 3.48 -16.09
CA LYS A 389 -36.67 4.77 -16.07
C LYS A 389 -36.05 4.97 -14.68
N PRO A 390 -34.75 4.70 -14.49
CA PRO A 390 -34.09 4.91 -13.21
C PRO A 390 -34.07 6.40 -12.84
N GLY A 391 -34.05 6.67 -11.53
CA GLY A 391 -33.82 8.03 -11.02
C GLY A 391 -32.41 8.53 -11.34
N LEU A 392 -32.13 9.82 -11.11
CA LEU A 392 -30.83 10.41 -11.43
C LEU A 392 -29.67 9.77 -10.64
N ASP A 393 -29.89 9.42 -9.37
CA ASP A 393 -28.88 8.76 -8.53
C ASP A 393 -28.58 7.32 -9.00
N GLU A 394 -29.60 6.57 -9.41
CA GLU A 394 -29.45 5.24 -9.99
C GLU A 394 -28.74 5.32 -11.35
N LEU A 395 -29.08 6.33 -12.16
CA LEU A 395 -28.44 6.58 -13.43
C LEU A 395 -26.95 6.92 -13.26
N ARG A 396 -26.59 7.68 -12.22
CA ARG A 396 -25.18 7.92 -11.86
C ARG A 396 -24.44 6.60 -11.66
N GLY A 397 -24.99 5.72 -10.83
CA GLY A 397 -24.39 4.40 -10.59
C GLY A 397 -24.25 3.58 -11.87
N ILE A 398 -25.24 3.62 -12.78
CA ILE A 398 -25.16 2.94 -14.08
C ILE A 398 -24.02 3.50 -14.94
N LEU A 399 -23.84 4.82 -14.96
CA LEU A 399 -22.82 5.48 -15.77
C LEU A 399 -21.39 5.30 -15.21
N ASP A 400 -21.26 4.96 -13.92
CA ASP A 400 -19.99 4.55 -13.30
C ASP A 400 -19.58 3.11 -13.69
N LEU A 401 -20.50 2.30 -14.24
CA LEU A 401 -20.19 0.96 -14.75
C LEU A 401 -19.37 1.05 -16.06
N PRO A 402 -18.63 -0.03 -16.42
CA PRO A 402 -17.88 -0.08 -17.68
C PRO A 402 -18.78 0.29 -18.87
N PRO A 403 -18.34 1.17 -19.79
CA PRO A 403 -19.18 1.66 -20.90
C PRO A 403 -19.81 0.57 -21.76
N GLY A 404 -19.13 -0.58 -21.93
CA GLY A 404 -19.68 -1.72 -22.67
C GLY A 404 -20.90 -2.38 -22.05
N TRP A 405 -21.20 -2.09 -20.79
CA TRP A 405 -22.34 -2.66 -20.08
C TRP A 405 -23.64 -1.93 -20.42
N TRP A 406 -23.60 -0.61 -20.49
CA TRP A 406 -24.76 0.24 -20.80
C TRP A 406 -24.72 0.84 -22.21
N ALA A 407 -23.66 0.57 -22.98
CA ALA A 407 -23.50 0.95 -24.37
C ALA A 407 -24.77 0.82 -25.21
N PRO A 408 -25.52 -0.30 -25.22
CA PRO A 408 -26.71 -0.44 -26.06
C PRO A 408 -27.80 0.62 -25.87
N ILE A 409 -27.84 1.24 -24.69
CA ILE A 409 -28.80 2.29 -24.34
C ILE A 409 -28.12 3.66 -24.16
N SER A 410 -26.84 3.79 -24.53
CA SER A 410 -26.04 5.00 -24.30
C SER A 410 -26.60 6.24 -24.98
N ALA A 411 -26.96 6.14 -26.27
CA ALA A 411 -27.51 7.24 -27.05
C ALA A 411 -28.89 7.68 -26.53
N GLU A 412 -29.70 6.73 -26.06
CA GLU A 412 -31.00 7.01 -25.43
C GLU A 412 -30.82 7.74 -24.09
N ILE A 413 -29.92 7.24 -23.23
CA ILE A 413 -29.59 7.88 -21.95
C ILE A 413 -29.12 9.31 -22.17
N LEU A 414 -28.16 9.53 -23.06
CA LEU A 414 -27.62 10.85 -23.34
C LEU A 414 -28.69 11.78 -23.90
N SER A 415 -29.53 11.27 -24.81
CA SER A 415 -30.66 12.04 -25.35
C SER A 415 -31.63 12.48 -24.26
N GLY A 416 -31.93 11.60 -23.30
CA GLY A 416 -32.77 11.92 -22.14
C GLY A 416 -32.13 12.94 -21.20
N LEU A 417 -30.82 12.87 -20.98
CA LEU A 417 -30.07 13.86 -20.20
C LEU A 417 -30.09 15.26 -20.85
N MET A 418 -30.34 15.36 -22.17
CA MET A 418 -30.43 16.62 -22.90
C MET A 418 -31.85 17.20 -22.99
N GLU A 419 -32.85 16.55 -22.37
CA GLU A 419 -34.25 16.99 -22.40
C GLU A 419 -34.48 18.23 -21.54
N ASP A 420 -34.00 18.23 -20.30
CA ASP A 420 -34.20 19.30 -19.32
C ASP A 420 -32.90 20.01 -18.94
N ASP A 421 -32.99 21.25 -18.46
CA ASP A 421 -31.80 22.04 -18.13
C ASP A 421 -31.05 21.46 -16.90
N ASP A 422 -31.77 20.96 -15.89
CA ASP A 422 -31.19 20.36 -14.68
C ASP A 422 -30.39 19.08 -14.99
N THR A 423 -30.95 18.18 -15.81
CA THR A 423 -30.28 16.94 -16.23
C THR A 423 -29.12 17.23 -17.19
N THR A 424 -29.24 18.28 -18.00
CA THR A 424 -28.14 18.76 -18.85
C THR A 424 -26.99 19.31 -18.01
N ASP A 425 -27.28 20.12 -16.99
CA ASP A 425 -26.26 20.64 -16.07
C ASP A 425 -25.59 19.52 -15.29
N TRP A 426 -26.34 18.50 -14.88
CA TRP A 426 -25.77 17.29 -14.29
C TRP A 426 -24.83 16.57 -15.27
N ALA A 427 -25.24 16.37 -16.54
CA ALA A 427 -24.41 15.71 -17.54
C ALA A 427 -23.13 16.50 -17.88
N ILE A 428 -23.18 17.83 -17.81
CA ILE A 428 -22.01 18.72 -17.99
C ILE A 428 -21.06 18.63 -16.79
N ALA A 429 -21.59 18.49 -15.58
CA ALA A 429 -20.82 18.42 -14.35
C ALA A 429 -20.16 17.04 -14.11
N ASN A 430 -20.59 15.99 -14.80
CA ASN A 430 -20.10 14.62 -14.61
C ASN A 430 -19.40 14.11 -15.87
N ALA A 431 -18.09 13.84 -15.77
CA ALA A 431 -17.32 13.30 -16.88
C ALA A 431 -17.64 11.82 -17.12
N VAL A 432 -18.32 11.54 -18.22
CA VAL A 432 -18.69 10.17 -18.66
C VAL A 432 -18.06 9.92 -20.04
N PRO A 433 -17.46 8.75 -20.31
CA PRO A 433 -16.75 8.47 -21.57
C PRO A 433 -17.72 8.23 -22.74
N TRP A 434 -18.46 9.27 -23.13
CA TRP A 434 -19.54 9.20 -24.12
C TRP A 434 -19.08 8.72 -25.49
N CYS A 435 -17.88 9.11 -25.95
CA CYS A 435 -17.32 8.61 -27.20
C CYS A 435 -17.20 7.08 -27.20
N ALA A 436 -16.70 6.47 -26.12
CA ALA A 436 -16.51 5.04 -26.03
C ALA A 436 -17.83 4.25 -25.90
N ALA A 437 -18.86 4.88 -25.33
CA ALA A 437 -20.17 4.27 -25.15
C ALA A 437 -21.06 4.39 -26.40
N VAL A 438 -21.13 5.59 -26.99
CA VAL A 438 -22.05 5.94 -28.09
C VAL A 438 -21.50 5.55 -29.46
N LEU A 439 -20.19 5.70 -29.70
CA LEU A 439 -19.56 5.44 -31.00
C LEU A 439 -19.16 3.97 -31.12
N ARG A 440 -20.16 3.09 -31.05
CA ARG A 440 -20.04 1.63 -31.23
C ARG A 440 -20.76 1.15 -32.48
N PRO A 441 -20.24 0.12 -33.17
CA PRO A 441 -20.85 -0.39 -34.39
C PRO A 441 -22.23 -0.96 -34.11
N ILE A 442 -23.09 -0.94 -35.12
CA ILE A 442 -24.38 -1.62 -35.06
C ILE A 442 -24.15 -3.12 -34.86
N GLY A 443 -24.86 -3.72 -33.91
CA GLY A 443 -24.71 -5.14 -33.59
C GLY A 443 -23.65 -5.46 -32.52
N ASP A 444 -22.93 -4.45 -31.99
CA ASP A 444 -21.96 -4.68 -30.92
C ASP A 444 -22.67 -5.23 -29.68
N LEU A 445 -22.24 -6.40 -29.19
CA LEU A 445 -22.93 -7.08 -28.10
C LEU A 445 -22.70 -6.37 -26.77
N CYS A 446 -23.74 -6.32 -25.94
CA CYS A 446 -23.64 -5.87 -24.56
C CYS A 446 -22.64 -6.72 -23.77
N GLU A 447 -21.75 -6.07 -23.02
CA GLU A 447 -20.72 -6.75 -22.23
C GLU A 447 -21.21 -7.08 -20.80
N ALA A 448 -22.37 -6.57 -20.39
CA ALA A 448 -22.89 -6.76 -19.05
C ALA A 448 -23.27 -8.24 -18.78
N PRO A 449 -22.97 -8.76 -17.57
CA PRO A 449 -23.38 -10.09 -17.13
C PRO A 449 -24.87 -10.35 -17.37
N GLY A 450 -25.18 -11.37 -18.15
CA GLY A 450 -26.55 -11.79 -18.43
C GLY A 450 -27.32 -10.98 -19.47
N LEU A 451 -26.70 -9.95 -20.08
CA LEU A 451 -27.38 -9.05 -21.03
C LEU A 451 -26.80 -9.11 -22.45
N ARG A 452 -25.94 -10.10 -22.75
CA ARG A 452 -25.29 -10.29 -24.07
C ARG A 452 -26.24 -10.41 -25.27
N SER A 453 -27.52 -10.66 -25.05
CA SER A 453 -28.54 -10.67 -26.11
C SER A 453 -28.89 -9.28 -26.63
N TYR A 454 -28.48 -8.21 -25.94
CA TYR A 454 -28.67 -6.83 -26.39
C TYR A 454 -27.53 -6.41 -27.30
N GLU A 455 -27.90 -5.70 -28.35
CA GLU A 455 -26.99 -5.21 -29.37
C GLU A 455 -27.03 -3.69 -29.41
N HIS A 456 -25.89 -3.07 -29.69
CA HIS A 456 -25.81 -1.63 -29.87
C HIS A 456 -26.57 -1.22 -31.14
N PRO A 457 -27.53 -0.28 -31.07
CA PRO A 457 -28.36 0.11 -32.22
C PRO A 457 -27.61 1.00 -33.23
N GLY A 458 -26.41 1.48 -32.88
CA GLY A 458 -25.73 2.56 -33.57
C GLY A 458 -26.06 3.92 -32.96
N CYS A 459 -25.28 4.93 -33.31
CA CYS A 459 -25.51 6.29 -32.85
C CYS A 459 -26.70 6.91 -33.60
N ASP A 460 -27.68 7.42 -32.87
CA ASP A 460 -28.84 8.08 -33.48
C ASP A 460 -28.44 9.39 -34.18
N SER A 461 -28.97 9.60 -35.39
CA SER A 461 -28.79 10.81 -36.18
C SER A 461 -29.30 12.08 -35.49
N GLU A 462 -30.33 11.98 -34.63
CA GLU A 462 -30.85 13.14 -33.91
C GLU A 462 -29.94 13.62 -32.78
N LEU A 463 -29.06 12.75 -32.26
CA LEU A 463 -28.22 13.03 -31.10
C LEU A 463 -27.32 14.24 -31.34
N HIS A 464 -26.75 14.36 -32.54
CA HIS A 464 -25.94 15.52 -32.95
C HIS A 464 -26.71 16.84 -32.77
N SER A 465 -27.94 16.90 -33.30
CA SER A 465 -28.75 18.12 -33.23
C SER A 465 -29.11 18.51 -31.79
N ARG A 466 -29.39 17.52 -30.93
CA ARG A 466 -29.72 17.72 -29.52
C ARG A 466 -28.50 18.24 -28.74
N LEU A 467 -27.34 17.60 -28.90
CA LEU A 467 -26.08 18.00 -28.29
C LEU A 467 -25.66 19.40 -28.73
N SER A 468 -25.68 19.66 -30.04
CA SER A 468 -25.31 20.96 -30.62
C SER A 468 -26.19 22.08 -30.06
N ARG A 469 -27.51 21.89 -30.02
CA ARG A 469 -28.46 22.88 -29.50
C ARG A 469 -28.21 23.20 -28.02
N ARG A 470 -27.96 22.19 -27.18
CA ARG A 470 -27.80 22.36 -25.73
C ARG A 470 -26.40 22.91 -25.36
N LEU A 471 -25.35 22.36 -25.95
CA LEU A 471 -23.97 22.68 -25.57
C LEU A 471 -23.48 24.01 -26.16
N ARG A 472 -23.80 24.32 -27.42
CA ARG A 472 -23.32 25.57 -28.05
C ARG A 472 -23.89 26.81 -27.36
N GLY A 473 -25.19 26.79 -27.03
CA GLY A 473 -25.84 27.88 -26.32
C GLY A 473 -25.27 28.15 -24.92
N LYS A 474 -24.87 27.10 -24.17
CA LYS A 474 -24.23 27.24 -22.85
C LYS A 474 -22.77 27.68 -22.95
N ARG A 475 -22.02 27.12 -23.90
CA ARG A 475 -20.62 27.50 -24.17
C ARG A 475 -20.45 28.99 -24.44
N GLU A 476 -21.34 29.58 -25.25
CA GLU A 476 -21.28 31.00 -25.60
C GLU A 476 -21.66 31.94 -24.44
N ARG A 477 -22.51 31.49 -23.51
CA ARG A 477 -23.05 32.33 -22.42
C ARG A 477 -22.22 32.27 -21.14
N GLN A 478 -21.72 31.08 -20.79
CA GLN A 478 -21.18 30.79 -19.45
C GLN A 478 -19.79 30.14 -19.47
N GLY A 479 -19.32 29.66 -20.64
CA GLY A 479 -18.23 28.69 -20.69
C GLY A 479 -18.69 27.30 -20.24
N LEU A 480 -17.88 26.27 -20.52
CA LEU A 480 -18.12 24.91 -20.06
C LEU A 480 -16.94 24.44 -19.20
N PRO A 481 -17.18 23.71 -18.10
CA PRO A 481 -16.12 23.14 -17.27
C PRO A 481 -15.38 22.01 -18.00
N ASP A 482 -14.19 21.65 -17.51
CA ASP A 482 -13.38 20.55 -18.04
C ASP A 482 -14.12 19.20 -17.96
N SER A 483 -15.04 19.03 -17.01
CA SER A 483 -15.91 17.84 -16.92
C SER A 483 -16.80 17.64 -18.15
N ALA A 484 -17.02 18.68 -18.96
CA ALA A 484 -17.78 18.63 -20.20
C ALA A 484 -16.97 18.15 -21.41
N GLU A 485 -15.65 17.97 -21.28
CA GLU A 485 -14.78 17.55 -22.37
C GLU A 485 -15.22 16.27 -23.09
N PRO A 486 -15.70 15.20 -22.42
CA PRO A 486 -16.18 14.01 -23.13
C PRO A 486 -17.39 14.26 -24.03
N LEU A 487 -18.27 15.19 -23.64
CA LEU A 487 -19.43 15.60 -24.44
C LEU A 487 -19.00 16.44 -25.64
N LEU A 488 -18.02 17.32 -25.45
CA LEU A 488 -17.46 18.13 -26.52
C LEU A 488 -16.70 17.28 -27.53
N ASP A 489 -15.96 16.28 -27.07
CA ASP A 489 -15.28 15.33 -27.97
C ASP A 489 -16.28 14.53 -28.81
N LEU A 490 -17.40 14.09 -28.20
CA LEU A 490 -18.47 13.43 -28.95
C LEU A 490 -19.10 14.38 -29.98
N LEU A 491 -19.38 15.62 -29.59
CA LEU A 491 -19.94 16.63 -30.51
C LEU A 491 -18.98 16.92 -31.67
N ASP A 492 -17.68 17.11 -31.39
CA ASP A 492 -16.65 17.38 -32.39
C ASP A 492 -16.45 16.17 -33.33
N ALA A 493 -16.58 14.94 -32.82
CA ALA A 493 -16.57 13.71 -33.61
C ALA A 493 -17.76 13.64 -34.58
N LEU A 494 -18.96 13.95 -34.08
CA LEU A 494 -20.19 13.99 -34.87
C LEU A 494 -20.18 15.13 -35.90
N ASP A 495 -19.64 16.30 -35.55
CA ASP A 495 -19.43 17.41 -36.50
C ASP A 495 -18.48 16.99 -37.62
N ALA A 496 -17.36 16.31 -37.31
CA ALA A 496 -16.39 15.88 -38.31
C ALA A 496 -16.97 14.87 -39.31
N VAL A 497 -17.78 13.90 -38.86
CA VAL A 497 -18.42 12.93 -39.77
C VAL A 497 -19.53 13.59 -40.60
N ASN A 498 -20.31 14.51 -40.02
CA ASN A 498 -21.35 15.26 -40.73
C ASN A 498 -20.78 16.17 -41.82
N GLU A 499 -19.64 16.80 -41.57
CA GLU A 499 -18.93 17.66 -42.52
C GLU A 499 -18.03 16.88 -43.50
N GLY A 500 -17.90 15.55 -43.31
CA GLY A 500 -17.08 14.70 -44.15
C GLY A 500 -15.57 14.99 -44.07
N ARG A 501 -15.11 15.59 -42.98
CA ARG A 501 -13.70 16.01 -42.76
C ARG A 501 -12.98 15.11 -41.75
N PRO A 502 -11.63 15.08 -41.74
CA PRO A 502 -10.89 14.43 -40.67
C PRO A 502 -11.20 15.10 -39.31
N PRO A 503 -11.32 14.32 -38.23
CA PRO A 503 -11.55 14.86 -36.89
C PRO A 503 -10.31 15.61 -36.38
N ALA A 504 -10.54 16.63 -35.56
CA ALA A 504 -9.48 17.29 -34.81
C ALA A 504 -9.10 16.45 -33.58
N PRO A 505 -7.92 16.68 -32.97
CA PRO A 505 -7.57 16.04 -31.71
C PRO A 505 -8.60 16.31 -30.62
N GLY A 506 -9.08 15.26 -29.96
CA GLY A 506 -9.98 15.35 -28.81
C GLY A 506 -9.26 15.83 -27.55
N ARG A 507 -10.05 16.25 -26.56
CA ARG A 507 -9.57 16.76 -25.25
C ARG A 507 -9.33 15.61 -24.27
N THR A 508 -10.23 14.63 -24.23
CA THR A 508 -10.14 13.44 -23.37
C THR A 508 -9.22 12.37 -23.96
N HIS A 509 -9.15 12.30 -25.28
CA HIS A 509 -8.28 11.40 -26.02
C HIS A 509 -8.00 12.00 -27.42
N PRO A 510 -6.75 12.12 -27.88
CA PRO A 510 -6.41 12.77 -29.16
C PRO A 510 -7.12 12.12 -30.35
N LEU A 511 -7.31 10.81 -30.31
CA LEU A 511 -7.95 10.05 -31.39
C LEU A 511 -9.47 9.81 -31.22
N SER A 512 -10.15 10.43 -30.24
CA SER A 512 -11.57 10.18 -29.95
C SER A 512 -12.49 10.34 -31.17
N GLY A 513 -12.27 11.39 -31.97
CA GLY A 513 -13.07 11.68 -33.15
C GLY A 513 -12.97 10.64 -34.28
N TRP A 514 -11.93 9.80 -34.29
CA TRP A 514 -11.81 8.72 -35.27
C TRP A 514 -12.83 7.60 -35.04
N LEU A 515 -13.35 7.44 -33.81
CA LEU A 515 -14.39 6.46 -33.51
C LEU A 515 -15.70 6.70 -34.27
N ALA A 516 -15.95 7.92 -34.76
CA ALA A 516 -17.11 8.23 -35.61
C ALA A 516 -16.83 8.08 -37.12
N GLN A 517 -15.59 7.82 -37.53
CA GLN A 517 -15.16 7.79 -38.93
C GLN A 517 -15.14 6.36 -39.49
N PRO A 518 -15.37 6.17 -40.81
CA PRO A 518 -15.18 4.88 -41.47
C PRO A 518 -13.75 4.35 -41.27
N LEU A 519 -13.61 3.05 -41.02
CA LEU A 519 -12.31 2.42 -40.75
C LEU A 519 -11.32 2.56 -41.92
N GLU A 520 -11.82 2.70 -43.13
CA GLU A 520 -11.02 2.88 -44.35
C GLU A 520 -10.33 4.26 -44.39
N LYS A 521 -10.84 5.24 -43.63
CA LYS A 521 -10.28 6.59 -43.56
C LYS A 521 -9.30 6.76 -42.40
N TRP A 522 -9.18 5.77 -41.51
CA TRP A 522 -8.30 5.87 -40.35
C TRP A 522 -6.84 5.85 -40.81
N PRO A 523 -5.99 6.79 -40.32
CA PRO A 523 -4.56 6.70 -40.54
C PRO A 523 -3.96 5.56 -39.70
N GLU A 524 -2.69 5.25 -39.94
CA GLU A 524 -1.95 4.35 -39.06
C GLU A 524 -1.60 5.07 -37.76
N PHE A 525 -2.10 4.55 -36.64
CA PHE A 525 -1.79 5.05 -35.31
C PHE A 525 -0.67 4.22 -34.68
N SER A 526 0.26 4.89 -34.01
CA SER A 526 1.22 4.21 -33.13
C SER A 526 0.55 3.74 -31.84
N THR A 527 1.11 2.71 -31.19
CA THR A 527 0.60 2.24 -29.89
C THR A 527 0.66 3.33 -28.81
N ALA A 528 1.64 4.23 -28.89
CA ALA A 528 1.74 5.35 -27.96
C ALA A 528 0.57 6.32 -28.12
N GLU A 529 0.21 6.68 -29.36
CA GLU A 529 -0.93 7.57 -29.64
C GLU A 529 -2.28 6.93 -29.28
N VAL A 530 -2.40 5.60 -29.43
CA VAL A 530 -3.63 4.87 -29.07
C VAL A 530 -3.82 4.78 -27.56
N MET A 531 -2.75 4.79 -26.77
CA MET A 531 -2.81 4.65 -25.32
C MET A 531 -2.78 6.01 -24.58
N ASP A 532 -2.71 7.13 -25.32
CA ASP A 532 -2.62 8.47 -24.76
C ASP A 532 -4.01 9.07 -24.53
N GLY A 533 -4.49 9.04 -23.28
CA GLY A 533 -5.78 9.62 -22.88
C GLY A 533 -6.74 8.59 -22.27
N ASP A 534 -8.04 8.76 -22.53
CA ASP A 534 -9.09 7.90 -21.98
C ASP A 534 -8.91 6.40 -22.36
N ALA A 535 -8.84 5.54 -21.35
CA ALA A 535 -8.59 4.11 -21.52
C ALA A 535 -9.72 3.36 -22.25
N HIS A 536 -10.97 3.82 -22.14
CA HIS A 536 -12.11 3.21 -22.82
C HIS A 536 -12.06 3.52 -24.32
N ILE A 537 -11.70 4.74 -24.69
CA ILE A 537 -11.46 5.13 -26.09
C ILE A 537 -10.26 4.35 -26.65
N ALA A 538 -9.16 4.25 -25.89
CA ALA A 538 -7.97 3.47 -26.27
C ALA A 538 -8.32 2.01 -26.58
N GLN A 539 -9.12 1.35 -25.72
CA GLN A 539 -9.58 -0.02 -25.93
C GLN A 539 -10.31 -0.19 -27.29
N ARG A 540 -11.19 0.77 -27.63
CA ARG A 540 -11.96 0.74 -28.88
C ARG A 540 -11.08 0.95 -30.11
N LEU A 541 -10.09 1.83 -30.01
CA LEU A 541 -9.10 2.06 -31.07
C LEU A 541 -8.23 0.83 -31.31
N LEU A 542 -7.77 0.14 -30.26
CA LEU A 542 -7.03 -1.13 -30.37
C LEU A 542 -7.84 -2.21 -31.08
N LEU A 543 -9.15 -2.27 -30.80
CA LEU A 543 -10.07 -3.21 -31.46
C LEU A 543 -10.44 -2.80 -32.89
N ARG A 544 -9.98 -1.62 -33.37
CA ARG A 544 -10.41 -1.00 -34.64
C ARG A 544 -11.94 -1.00 -34.78
N SER A 545 -12.64 -0.63 -33.70
CA SER A 545 -14.10 -0.75 -33.63
C SER A 545 -14.77 0.62 -33.69
N SER A 546 -15.03 1.07 -34.92
CA SER A 546 -15.71 2.34 -35.22
C SER A 546 -17.23 2.24 -35.06
N GLY A 547 -17.84 3.30 -34.56
CA GLY A 547 -19.29 3.50 -34.53
C GLY A 547 -19.88 4.06 -35.83
N TYR A 548 -19.09 4.21 -36.89
CA TYR A 548 -19.59 4.71 -38.17
C TYR A 548 -20.64 3.76 -38.78
N HIS A 549 -21.78 4.31 -39.18
CA HIS A 549 -22.77 3.66 -40.04
C HIS A 549 -23.47 4.70 -40.91
N PRO A 550 -24.12 4.32 -42.04
CA PRO A 550 -24.75 5.28 -42.96
C PRO A 550 -25.80 6.18 -42.32
N GLY A 551 -26.42 5.74 -41.22
CA GLY A 551 -27.44 6.48 -40.48
C GLY A 551 -26.91 7.40 -39.38
N ILE A 552 -25.59 7.49 -39.17
CA ILE A 552 -25.01 8.38 -38.14
C ILE A 552 -25.12 9.86 -38.54
N VAL A 553 -25.13 10.12 -39.85
CA VAL A 553 -25.32 11.45 -40.44
C VAL A 553 -26.81 11.62 -40.75
N PRO A 554 -27.44 12.76 -40.40
CA PRO A 554 -28.81 13.03 -40.80
C PRO A 554 -28.92 12.92 -42.33
N ALA A 555 -29.90 12.20 -42.84
CA ALA A 555 -30.11 12.09 -44.28
C ALA A 555 -30.38 13.49 -44.86
N THR A 556 -29.34 14.12 -45.41
CA THR A 556 -29.53 15.26 -46.30
C THR A 556 -30.35 14.75 -47.46
N SER A 557 -31.54 15.31 -47.66
CA SER A 557 -32.35 15.10 -48.84
C SER A 557 -31.51 15.48 -50.06
N ILE A 558 -30.84 14.51 -50.69
CA ILE A 558 -30.21 14.70 -51.99
C ILE A 558 -31.37 14.72 -52.99
N SER A 559 -31.99 15.89 -53.13
CA SER A 559 -32.69 16.27 -54.35
C SER A 559 -31.65 16.93 -55.25
N GLY A 560 -31.10 16.13 -56.16
CA GLY A 560 -30.27 16.56 -57.28
C GLY A 560 -30.64 15.74 -58.49
#